data_AF-A0A974BZ82-F1
#
_entry.id   AF-A0A974BZ82-F1
#
_cell.length_a   1.000
_cell.length_b   1.000
_cell.length_c   1.000
_cell.angle_alpha   90.00
_cell.angle_beta   90.00
_cell.angle_gamma   90.00
#
_symmetry.space_group_name_H-M   'P 1'
#
loop_
_entity.id
_entity.type
_entity.pdbx_description
1 polymer ?
#
loop_
_entity_poly.entity_id
_entity_poly.type
_entity_poly.pdbx_seq_one_letter_code
_entity_poly.pdbx_strand_id
1 'polypeptide(L)'
;MYEVIMLFAFPWSNTEHGIEYYQMASCGQDNEIRVWLISFSDARGFDMRCQLTLGGHSSPVLSCSFSSDGQLLVSGSVDKSVIIYTVKTGCILHILTHHTRYVTSCALAPKHPLLATGSMDKTATIWKLGHSEDIPDFTAESRMQMDVETWSEEKVATWLSQEGLNEVEHIFKANNIDGKELLHLTKDNLLNDLKIESLGLRNKLVRRIQDLKGSAKAELSNIPNEFLCPITWELMTDPVIASDGYSYERKAIEDWISRKKRTSPMTNLPLENLLLTPNRTLKMALNRWLERQNHREAKQMTLHR
;
A
#
# COMPACT_ATOMS: atom_id res chain seq x y z
N MET A 1 36.66 -8.84 18.02
CA MET A 1 36.02 -7.67 18.65
C MET A 1 35.46 -6.83 17.52
N TYR A 2 34.28 -7.16 16.98
CA TYR A 2 33.65 -6.38 15.91
C TYR A 2 32.15 -6.37 16.15
N GLU A 3 31.79 -5.40 16.98
CA GLU A 3 30.54 -4.64 17.10
C GLU A 3 29.23 -5.35 16.72
N VAL A 4 28.62 -5.95 17.75
CA VAL A 4 27.16 -6.05 17.87
C VAL A 4 26.64 -4.61 18.07
N ILE A 5 26.17 -3.95 17.01
CA ILE A 5 25.47 -2.67 17.15
C ILE A 5 24.00 -2.98 17.26
N MET A 6 23.46 -2.86 18.48
CA MET A 6 22.04 -2.65 18.63
C MET A 6 21.70 -2.07 20.00
N LEU A 7 20.99 -0.94 20.00
CA LEU A 7 20.20 -0.49 21.12
C LEU A 7 18.96 0.19 20.53
N PHE A 8 17.80 -0.46 20.59
CA PHE A 8 16.56 0.16 21.08
C PHE A 8 15.56 -0.96 21.38
N ALA A 9 15.19 -1.02 22.66
CA ALA A 9 14.27 -2.00 23.20
C ALA A 9 12.88 -1.37 23.22
N PHE A 10 11.93 -1.94 22.46
CA PHE A 10 10.54 -1.48 22.48
C PHE A 10 9.74 -2.34 23.47
N PRO A 11 9.08 -1.76 24.49
CA PRO A 11 8.19 -2.51 25.37
C PRO A 11 6.99 -2.99 24.56
N TRP A 12 6.90 -4.30 24.35
CA TRP A 12 5.94 -4.93 23.43
C TRP A 12 4.54 -5.08 24.05
N SER A 13 4.38 -5.03 25.37
CA SER A 13 3.04 -5.08 25.98
C SER A 13 3.01 -4.62 27.43
N ASN A 14 1.86 -4.05 27.80
CA ASN A 14 1.42 -3.78 29.16
C ASN A 14 1.65 -5.00 30.07
N THR A 15 2.01 -4.73 31.32
CA THR A 15 2.22 -5.70 32.39
C THR A 15 1.00 -6.59 32.60
N GLU A 16 0.96 -7.74 31.95
CA GLU A 16 0.17 -8.87 32.43
C GLU A 16 1.15 -9.90 33.01
N HIS A 17 1.07 -10.11 34.32
CA HIS A 17 1.88 -11.08 35.10
C HIS A 17 3.32 -10.69 35.46
N GLY A 18 3.71 -9.41 35.35
CA GLY A 18 5.04 -8.94 35.79
C GLY A 18 6.19 -9.38 34.86
N ILE A 19 5.88 -9.69 33.61
CA ILE A 19 6.87 -10.04 32.57
C ILE A 19 6.89 -8.93 31.52
N GLU A 20 8.04 -8.28 31.35
CA GLU A 20 8.24 -7.24 30.33
C GLU A 20 8.88 -7.85 29.08
N TYR A 21 8.34 -7.55 27.90
CA TYR A 21 8.86 -8.02 26.63
C TYR A 21 9.54 -6.89 25.84
N TYR A 22 10.71 -7.18 25.30
CA TYR A 22 11.49 -6.27 24.47
C TYR A 22 11.93 -6.95 23.17
N GLN A 23 11.86 -6.22 22.07
CA GLN A 23 12.45 -6.66 20.80
C GLN A 23 13.82 -6.04 20.59
N MET A 24 14.72 -6.85 20.02
CA MET A 24 16.11 -6.49 19.75
C MET A 24 16.54 -7.11 18.40
N ALA A 25 17.09 -6.36 17.45
CA ALA A 25 17.70 -6.87 16.22
C ALA A 25 19.24 -6.78 16.15
N SER A 26 19.96 -7.89 16.09
CA SER A 26 21.42 -7.90 15.94
C SER A 26 21.79 -8.08 14.48
N CYS A 27 22.79 -7.36 13.98
CA CYS A 27 23.38 -7.60 12.67
C CYS A 27 24.87 -7.92 12.79
N GLY A 28 25.43 -8.64 11.82
CA GLY A 28 26.82 -9.11 11.89
C GLY A 28 27.50 -9.37 10.55
N GLN A 29 28.66 -10.01 10.65
CA GLN A 29 29.50 -10.41 9.51
C GLN A 29 28.98 -11.66 8.78
N ASP A 30 27.96 -12.30 9.33
CA ASP A 30 27.26 -13.47 8.78
C ASP A 30 26.23 -13.12 7.69
N ASN A 31 26.18 -11.85 7.27
CA ASN A 31 25.24 -11.29 6.29
C ASN A 31 23.76 -11.37 6.74
N GLU A 32 23.52 -11.81 7.98
CA GLU A 32 22.19 -11.99 8.54
C GLU A 32 21.89 -10.87 9.54
N ILE A 33 20.60 -10.60 9.69
CA ILE A 33 20.08 -9.83 10.82
C ILE A 33 19.17 -10.76 11.62
N ARG A 34 19.31 -10.79 12.93
CA ARG A 34 18.51 -11.63 13.82
C ARG A 34 17.69 -10.76 14.74
N VAL A 35 16.38 -10.98 14.75
CA VAL A 35 15.46 -10.34 15.68
C VAL A 35 15.22 -11.29 16.84
N TRP A 36 15.38 -10.77 18.04
CA TRP A 36 15.30 -11.44 19.32
C TRP A 36 14.15 -10.86 20.11
N LEU A 37 13.43 -11.73 20.80
CA LEU A 37 12.45 -11.36 21.80
C LEU A 37 13.03 -11.67 23.17
N ILE A 38 13.16 -10.64 23.99
CA ILE A 38 13.69 -10.71 25.34
C ILE A 38 12.52 -10.52 26.29
N SER A 39 12.42 -11.40 27.29
CA SER A 39 11.45 -11.25 28.37
C SER A 39 12.17 -11.14 29.70
N PHE A 40 11.85 -10.11 30.48
CA PHE A 40 12.32 -9.97 31.86
C PHE A 40 11.24 -10.46 32.81
N SER A 41 11.61 -11.34 33.73
CA SER A 41 10.73 -11.75 34.82
C SER A 41 11.42 -11.51 36.16
N ASP A 42 10.69 -10.94 37.12
CA ASP A 42 11.22 -10.61 38.45
C ASP A 42 11.74 -11.84 39.22
N ALA A 43 11.27 -13.04 38.87
CA ALA A 43 11.56 -14.27 39.60
C ALA A 43 12.61 -15.20 38.94
N ARG A 44 12.90 -15.07 37.63
CA ARG A 44 13.73 -16.06 36.88
C ARG A 44 14.85 -15.45 36.02
N GLY A 45 15.06 -14.13 36.08
CA GLY A 45 16.03 -13.45 35.22
C GLY A 45 15.45 -13.11 33.84
N PHE A 46 16.33 -12.84 32.86
CA PHE A 46 15.93 -12.56 31.49
C PHE A 46 16.00 -13.84 30.63
N ASP A 47 15.03 -14.02 29.76
CA ASP A 47 15.06 -15.03 28.71
C ASP A 47 15.16 -14.33 27.35
N MET A 48 15.93 -14.90 26.42
CA MET A 48 16.19 -14.33 25.11
C MET A 48 16.05 -15.41 24.05
N ARG A 49 15.07 -15.24 23.17
CA ARG A 49 14.79 -16.17 22.07
C ARG A 49 14.93 -15.50 20.72
N CYS A 50 15.60 -16.17 19.77
CA CYS A 50 15.64 -15.73 18.38
C CYS A 50 14.26 -15.92 17.77
N GLN A 51 13.62 -14.82 17.36
CA GLN A 51 12.29 -14.82 16.77
C GLN A 51 12.37 -14.94 15.25
N LEU A 52 13.25 -14.17 14.61
CA LEU A 52 13.39 -14.13 13.15
C LEU A 52 14.85 -13.99 12.74
N THR A 53 15.17 -14.58 11.59
CA THR A 53 16.44 -14.37 10.89
C THR A 53 16.13 -13.78 9.53
N LEU A 54 16.55 -12.54 9.31
CA LEU A 54 16.34 -11.76 8.11
C LEU A 54 17.59 -11.89 7.23
N GLY A 55 17.42 -12.51 6.07
CA GLY A 55 18.43 -12.62 5.04
C GLY A 55 18.27 -11.58 3.94
N GLY A 56 19.07 -11.70 2.89
CA GLY A 56 18.95 -10.88 1.67
C GLY A 56 20.22 -10.08 1.34
N HIS A 57 21.03 -9.76 2.34
CA HIS A 57 22.34 -9.15 2.10
C HIS A 57 23.34 -10.17 1.57
N SER A 58 24.14 -9.76 0.60
CA SER A 58 25.21 -10.61 0.03
C SER A 58 26.56 -10.39 0.72
N SER A 59 26.62 -9.53 1.71
CA SER A 59 27.85 -9.14 2.42
C SER A 59 27.54 -8.65 3.84
N PRO A 60 28.57 -8.49 4.70
CA PRO A 60 28.40 -8.13 6.10
C PRO A 60 27.49 -6.92 6.32
N VAL A 61 26.58 -7.06 7.27
CA VAL A 61 25.67 -5.98 7.67
C VAL A 61 26.36 -5.15 8.73
N LEU A 62 26.55 -3.87 8.45
CA LEU A 62 27.31 -2.96 9.31
C LEU A 62 26.42 -2.17 10.27
N SER A 63 25.15 -2.01 9.93
CA SER A 63 24.21 -1.23 10.74
C SER A 63 22.80 -1.76 10.55
N CYS A 64 22.01 -1.76 11.62
CA CYS A 64 20.57 -1.96 11.55
C CYS A 64 19.85 -1.01 12.52
N SER A 65 18.60 -0.65 12.22
CA SER A 65 17.81 0.29 13.01
C SER A 65 16.31 -0.02 12.88
N PHE A 66 15.59 0.04 13.99
CA PHE A 66 14.13 -0.08 14.01
C PHE A 66 13.43 1.25 13.73
N SER A 67 12.20 1.15 13.22
CA SER A 67 11.26 2.26 13.29
C SER A 67 10.75 2.47 14.72
N SER A 68 10.26 3.68 14.99
CA SER A 68 9.69 4.06 16.29
C SER A 68 8.41 3.32 16.65
N ASP A 69 7.76 2.66 15.69
CA ASP A 69 6.60 1.78 15.92
C ASP A 69 6.99 0.30 16.02
N GLY A 70 8.28 -0.05 15.87
CA GLY A 70 8.79 -1.42 15.90
C GLY A 70 8.36 -2.30 14.72
N GLN A 71 7.67 -1.74 13.71
CA GLN A 71 7.14 -2.52 12.59
C GLN A 71 8.15 -2.73 11.46
N LEU A 72 9.09 -1.79 11.31
CA LEU A 72 10.09 -1.79 10.25
C LEU A 72 11.48 -1.93 10.84
N LEU A 73 12.34 -2.62 10.08
CA LEU A 73 13.76 -2.70 10.34
C LEU A 73 14.51 -2.32 9.09
N VAL A 74 15.51 -1.46 9.21
CA VAL A 74 16.39 -1.07 8.12
C VAL A 74 17.78 -1.58 8.41
N SER A 75 18.48 -2.02 7.38
CA SER A 75 19.87 -2.44 7.46
C SER A 75 20.72 -1.85 6.34
N GLY A 76 21.97 -1.56 6.65
CA GLY A 76 23.01 -1.15 5.70
C GLY A 76 24.16 -2.15 5.68
N SER A 77 24.62 -2.51 4.48
CA SER A 77 25.65 -3.53 4.28
C SER A 77 26.83 -3.05 3.43
N VAL A 78 27.92 -3.82 3.52
CA VAL A 78 29.08 -3.78 2.63
C VAL A 78 28.69 -4.04 1.17
N ASP A 79 27.57 -4.71 0.90
CA ASP A 79 27.06 -4.93 -0.47
C ASP A 79 26.54 -3.65 -1.16
N LYS A 80 26.63 -2.51 -0.45
CA LYS A 80 26.23 -1.17 -0.90
C LYS A 80 24.72 -0.98 -0.98
N SER A 81 23.96 -1.97 -0.54
CA SER A 81 22.51 -1.90 -0.46
C SER A 81 22.05 -1.49 0.93
N VAL A 82 20.87 -0.88 0.95
CA VAL A 82 20.07 -0.68 2.16
C VAL A 82 18.79 -1.46 2.00
N ILE A 83 18.52 -2.37 2.93
CA ILE A 83 17.33 -3.21 2.88
C ILE A 83 16.37 -2.78 3.99
N ILE A 84 15.09 -2.67 3.63
CA ILE A 84 14.01 -2.40 4.55
C ILE A 84 13.20 -3.67 4.70
N TYR A 85 12.96 -4.10 5.94
CA TYR A 85 12.22 -5.28 6.32
C TYR A 85 10.97 -4.91 7.10
N THR A 86 9.96 -5.75 7.02
CA THR A 86 8.87 -5.78 8.00
C THR A 86 9.20 -6.78 9.11
N VAL A 87 9.13 -6.34 10.37
CA VAL A 87 9.50 -7.14 11.55
C VAL A 87 8.46 -8.23 11.83
N LYS A 88 7.20 -8.04 11.42
CA LYS A 88 6.15 -9.04 11.65
C LYS A 88 6.34 -10.31 10.82
N THR A 89 6.68 -10.16 9.54
CA THR A 89 6.80 -11.29 8.61
C THR A 89 8.24 -11.62 8.23
N GLY A 90 9.18 -10.71 8.51
CA GLY A 90 10.57 -10.82 8.08
C GLY A 90 10.79 -10.61 6.58
N CYS A 91 9.76 -10.14 5.85
CA CYS A 91 9.87 -9.91 4.41
C CYS A 91 10.67 -8.63 4.10
N ILE A 92 11.40 -8.67 2.98
CA ILE A 92 12.04 -7.51 2.38
C ILE A 92 10.97 -6.65 1.69
N LEU A 93 10.84 -5.39 2.12
CA LEU A 93 9.95 -4.41 1.51
C LEU A 93 10.64 -3.68 0.36
N HIS A 94 11.85 -3.19 0.60
CA HIS A 94 12.62 -2.43 -0.39
C HIS A 94 14.10 -2.75 -0.30
N ILE A 95 14.76 -2.74 -1.46
CA ILE A 95 16.22 -2.80 -1.60
C ILE A 95 16.64 -1.52 -2.31
N LEU A 96 17.40 -0.69 -1.61
CA LEU A 96 17.86 0.61 -2.08
C LEU A 96 19.32 0.49 -2.50
N THR A 97 19.58 0.56 -3.81
CA THR A 97 20.90 0.34 -4.42
C THR A 97 21.53 1.64 -4.94
N HIS A 98 21.31 2.75 -4.24
CA HIS A 98 21.81 4.05 -4.67
C HIS A 98 23.27 4.30 -4.34
N HIS A 99 23.76 3.76 -3.21
CA HIS A 99 25.12 4.02 -2.76
C HIS A 99 26.16 3.28 -3.60
N THR A 100 27.30 3.93 -3.84
CA THR A 100 28.38 3.36 -4.65
C THR A 100 29.41 2.61 -3.82
N ARG A 101 29.35 2.77 -2.48
CA ARG A 101 30.23 2.15 -1.48
C ARG A 101 29.43 1.69 -0.25
N TYR A 102 30.15 1.06 0.68
CA TYR A 102 29.61 0.44 1.90
C TYR A 102 28.73 1.39 2.67
N VAL A 103 27.54 0.92 3.03
CA VAL A 103 26.63 1.65 3.91
C VAL A 103 26.99 1.32 5.34
N THR A 104 27.46 2.32 6.07
CA THR A 104 28.01 2.14 7.42
C THR A 104 27.06 2.56 8.51
N SER A 105 26.01 3.31 8.18
CA SER A 105 25.02 3.78 9.16
C SER A 105 23.66 3.95 8.52
N CYS A 106 22.62 3.53 9.22
CA CYS A 106 21.23 3.83 8.92
C CYS A 106 20.51 4.33 10.17
N ALA A 107 19.65 5.34 10.01
CA ALA A 107 18.83 5.87 11.09
C ALA A 107 17.43 6.24 10.59
N LEU A 108 16.40 5.78 11.30
CA LEU A 108 15.02 6.15 11.04
C LEU A 108 14.59 7.33 11.91
N ALA A 109 13.82 8.24 11.33
CA ALA A 109 13.22 9.34 12.09
C ALA A 109 12.04 8.82 12.95
N PRO A 110 11.92 9.25 14.21
CA PRO A 110 10.91 8.69 15.12
C PRO A 110 9.48 9.17 14.88
N LYS A 111 9.30 10.31 14.20
CA LYS A 111 7.97 10.93 13.98
C LYS A 111 7.62 11.13 12.50
N HIS A 112 8.58 10.95 11.61
CA HIS A 112 8.42 11.19 10.19
C HIS A 112 8.90 9.96 9.44
N PRO A 113 8.29 9.61 8.30
CA PRO A 113 8.69 8.47 7.49
C PRO A 113 9.95 8.85 6.68
N LEU A 114 11.03 9.17 7.39
CA LEU A 114 12.33 9.55 6.84
C LEU A 114 13.38 8.57 7.31
N LEU A 115 14.21 8.12 6.36
CA LEU A 115 15.35 7.26 6.60
C LEU A 115 16.60 8.01 6.15
N ALA A 116 17.62 8.08 7.01
CA ALA A 116 18.93 8.58 6.67
C ALA A 116 19.91 7.42 6.53
N THR A 117 20.68 7.39 5.44
CA THR A 117 21.72 6.40 5.20
C THR A 117 23.04 7.10 4.95
N GLY A 118 24.08 6.68 5.67
CA GLY A 118 25.44 7.16 5.50
C GLY A 118 26.29 6.12 4.80
N SER A 119 26.94 6.51 3.71
CA SER A 119 27.85 5.63 2.97
C SER A 119 29.26 6.19 2.96
N MET A 120 30.21 5.27 2.83
CA MET A 120 31.60 5.60 2.60
C MET A 120 31.85 6.24 1.23
N ASP A 121 30.85 6.35 0.35
CA ASP A 121 30.94 7.16 -0.88
C ASP A 121 31.02 8.68 -0.63
N LYS A 122 31.12 9.07 0.66
CA LYS A 122 31.15 10.46 1.15
C LYS A 122 29.79 11.16 1.00
N THR A 123 28.72 10.39 0.80
CA THR A 123 27.36 10.92 0.74
C THR A 123 26.51 10.38 1.90
N ALA A 124 25.57 11.22 2.32
CA ALA A 124 24.46 10.81 3.16
C ALA A 124 23.17 11.04 2.37
N THR A 125 22.36 10.01 2.23
CA THR A 125 21.10 10.07 1.48
C THR A 125 19.93 10.07 2.46
N ILE A 126 19.00 11.00 2.26
CA ILE A 126 17.73 11.02 2.97
C ILE A 126 16.66 10.44 2.04
N TRP A 127 16.01 9.40 2.52
CA TRP A 127 14.93 8.70 1.86
C TRP A 127 13.62 9.10 2.51
N LYS A 128 12.64 9.45 1.69
CA LYS A 128 11.27 9.60 2.14
C LYS A 128 10.55 8.29 1.93
N LEU A 129 10.22 7.62 3.02
CA LEU A 129 9.28 6.51 3.02
C LEU A 129 7.90 7.13 2.76
N GLY A 130 7.14 6.59 1.81
CA GLY A 130 5.78 7.06 1.54
C GLY A 130 4.95 7.00 2.83
N HIS A 131 4.01 7.94 3.02
CA HIS A 131 3.03 7.82 4.09
C HIS A 131 2.25 6.51 3.88
N SER A 132 1.68 5.95 4.95
CA SER A 132 0.74 4.83 4.96
C SER A 132 -0.62 5.14 4.30
N GLU A 133 -0.62 5.84 3.18
CA GLU A 133 -1.59 5.67 2.08
C GLU A 133 -0.93 5.00 0.87
N ASP A 134 0.41 5.00 0.81
CA ASP A 134 1.28 4.26 -0.12
C ASP A 134 2.12 3.16 0.57
N ILE A 135 1.93 2.95 1.87
CA ILE A 135 2.31 1.69 2.54
C ILE A 135 1.01 0.90 2.69
N PRO A 136 0.77 -0.12 1.86
CA PRO A 136 -0.37 -0.98 2.09
C PRO A 136 -0.18 -1.64 3.45
N ASP A 137 -1.23 -1.62 4.26
CA ASP A 137 -1.40 -2.51 5.41
C ASP A 137 -0.94 -3.91 4.98
N PHE A 138 0.26 -4.30 5.44
CA PHE A 138 0.89 -5.55 5.04
C PHE A 138 0.35 -6.66 5.95
N THR A 139 -0.97 -6.88 5.87
CA THR A 139 -1.59 -8.14 6.24
C THR A 139 -1.61 -9.02 5.01
N ALA A 140 -0.83 -10.08 5.08
CA ALA A 140 -0.79 -11.19 4.15
C ALA A 140 -0.32 -10.85 2.72
N GLU A 141 0.91 -11.30 2.49
CA GLU A 141 1.33 -11.88 1.21
C GLU A 141 1.52 -10.88 0.07
N SER A 142 2.78 -10.82 -0.38
CA SER A 142 3.08 -11.15 -1.77
C SER A 142 1.96 -10.74 -2.72
N ARG A 143 1.95 -9.46 -3.14
CA ARG A 143 1.47 -9.14 -4.49
C ARG A 143 2.45 -9.80 -5.47
N MET A 144 2.43 -11.13 -5.50
CA MET A 144 2.64 -11.85 -6.73
C MET A 144 1.68 -11.18 -7.70
N GLN A 145 2.26 -10.56 -8.71
CA GLN A 145 1.60 -10.24 -9.94
C GLN A 145 0.97 -11.55 -10.42
N MET A 146 -0.27 -11.80 -10.02
CA MET A 146 -1.02 -13.01 -10.34
C MET A 146 -2.22 -12.53 -11.10
N ASP A 147 -2.28 -12.91 -12.37
CA ASP A 147 -3.43 -12.73 -13.21
C ASP A 147 -4.66 -13.28 -12.48
N VAL A 148 -5.53 -12.38 -12.01
CA VAL A 148 -6.78 -12.74 -11.30
C VAL A 148 -7.61 -13.68 -12.18
N GLU A 149 -7.45 -13.59 -13.50
CA GLU A 149 -8.04 -14.49 -14.48
C GLU A 149 -7.62 -15.98 -14.33
N THR A 150 -6.55 -16.28 -13.60
CA THR A 150 -6.06 -17.65 -13.38
C THR A 150 -6.40 -18.22 -12.00
N TRP A 151 -7.21 -17.51 -11.21
CA TRP A 151 -7.59 -17.98 -9.87
C TRP A 151 -8.59 -19.13 -9.93
N SER A 152 -8.33 -20.18 -9.14
CA SER A 152 -9.27 -21.27 -8.86
C SER A 152 -10.30 -20.85 -7.79
N GLU A 153 -11.40 -21.59 -7.68
CA GLU A 153 -12.44 -21.37 -6.66
C GLU A 153 -11.88 -21.33 -5.22
N GLU A 154 -10.89 -22.17 -4.91
CA GLU A 154 -10.23 -22.21 -3.61
C GLU A 154 -9.47 -20.92 -3.33
N LYS A 155 -8.81 -20.35 -4.35
CA LYS A 155 -8.09 -19.08 -4.23
C LYS A 155 -9.03 -17.90 -4.06
N VAL A 156 -10.16 -17.89 -4.76
CA VAL A 156 -11.21 -16.89 -4.58
C VAL A 156 -11.76 -16.95 -3.15
N ALA A 157 -11.99 -18.15 -2.62
CA ALA A 157 -12.47 -18.34 -1.26
C ALA A 157 -11.45 -17.86 -0.20
N THR A 158 -10.16 -18.17 -0.37
CA THR A 158 -9.12 -17.66 0.53
C THR A 158 -9.04 -16.15 0.50
N TRP A 159 -9.17 -15.53 -0.67
CA TRP A 159 -9.20 -14.07 -0.81
C TRP A 159 -10.42 -13.43 -0.12
N LEU A 160 -11.61 -14.02 -0.29
CA LEU A 160 -12.82 -13.56 0.42
C LEU A 160 -12.64 -13.64 1.94
N SER A 161 -12.01 -14.70 2.44
CA SER A 161 -11.73 -14.83 3.87
C SER A 161 -10.74 -13.77 4.38
N GLN A 162 -9.72 -13.45 3.59
CA GLN A 162 -8.75 -12.39 3.93
C GLN A 162 -9.40 -11.01 3.97
N GLU A 163 -10.37 -10.74 3.09
CA GLU A 163 -11.12 -9.48 3.05
C GLU A 163 -12.21 -9.34 4.13
N GLY A 164 -12.33 -10.35 5.02
CA GLY A 164 -13.36 -10.42 6.03
C GLY A 164 -14.76 -10.51 5.42
N LEU A 165 -14.91 -11.33 4.38
CA LEU A 165 -16.16 -11.64 3.68
C LEU A 165 -16.50 -13.14 3.82
N ASN A 166 -16.18 -13.75 4.96
CA ASN A 166 -16.37 -15.18 5.25
C ASN A 166 -17.84 -15.63 5.07
N GLU A 167 -18.80 -14.74 5.32
CA GLU A 167 -20.24 -15.01 5.15
C GLU A 167 -20.60 -15.34 3.69
N VAL A 168 -19.84 -14.81 2.74
CA VAL A 168 -20.08 -14.97 1.30
C VAL A 168 -19.25 -16.11 0.71
N GLU A 169 -18.22 -16.57 1.42
CA GLU A 169 -17.32 -17.63 0.96
C GLU A 169 -18.06 -18.92 0.61
N HIS A 170 -18.98 -19.36 1.47
CA HIS A 170 -19.77 -20.58 1.25
C HIS A 170 -20.67 -20.45 0.01
N ILE A 171 -21.16 -19.24 -0.29
CA ILE A 171 -21.99 -18.97 -1.48
C ILE A 171 -21.13 -19.05 -2.74
N PHE A 172 -19.92 -18.50 -2.71
CA PHE A 172 -18.99 -18.54 -3.84
C PHE A 172 -18.48 -19.96 -4.13
N LYS A 173 -18.18 -20.74 -3.09
CA LYS A 173 -17.86 -22.18 -3.22
C LYS A 173 -19.04 -22.99 -3.76
N ALA A 174 -20.25 -22.75 -3.27
CA ALA A 174 -21.44 -23.46 -3.74
C ALA A 174 -21.77 -23.20 -5.22
N ASN A 175 -21.35 -22.05 -5.75
CA ASN A 175 -21.57 -21.65 -7.14
C ASN A 175 -20.31 -21.80 -8.03
N ASN A 176 -19.22 -22.38 -7.50
CA ASN A 176 -17.97 -22.65 -8.21
C ASN A 176 -17.38 -21.41 -8.94
N ILE A 177 -17.38 -20.27 -8.26
CA ILE A 177 -16.94 -19.00 -8.86
C ILE A 177 -15.41 -18.96 -8.93
N ASP A 178 -14.89 -18.91 -10.16
CA ASP A 178 -13.47 -18.75 -10.43
C ASP A 178 -13.07 -17.27 -10.56
N GLY A 179 -11.77 -17.01 -10.76
CA GLY A 179 -11.25 -15.65 -10.91
C GLY A 179 -11.79 -14.87 -12.11
N LYS A 180 -12.16 -15.55 -13.20
CA LYS A 180 -12.72 -14.90 -14.39
C LYS A 180 -14.15 -14.46 -14.13
N GLU A 181 -14.95 -15.34 -13.55
CA GLU A 181 -16.32 -15.05 -13.15
C GLU A 181 -16.35 -13.96 -12.07
N LEU A 182 -15.44 -14.02 -11.09
CA LEU A 182 -15.29 -12.99 -10.05
C LEU A 182 -15.11 -11.59 -10.66
N LEU A 183 -14.30 -11.45 -11.71
CA LEU A 183 -14.08 -10.19 -12.40
C LEU A 183 -15.31 -9.73 -13.21
N HIS A 184 -16.16 -10.64 -13.67
CA HIS A 184 -17.36 -10.28 -14.44
C HIS A 184 -18.62 -10.09 -13.60
N LEU A 185 -18.56 -10.33 -12.28
CA LEU A 185 -19.69 -10.13 -11.38
C LEU A 185 -20.15 -8.66 -11.32
N THR A 186 -21.46 -8.47 -11.49
CA THR A 186 -22.13 -7.18 -11.34
C THR A 186 -23.02 -7.17 -10.09
N LYS A 187 -23.46 -5.99 -9.65
CA LYS A 187 -24.38 -5.86 -8.50
C LYS A 187 -25.67 -6.65 -8.66
N ASP A 188 -26.13 -6.82 -9.90
CA ASP A 188 -27.36 -7.52 -10.22
C ASP A 188 -27.18 -9.05 -10.13
N ASN A 189 -26.04 -9.57 -10.59
CA ASN A 189 -25.69 -11.00 -10.45
C ASN A 189 -25.53 -11.40 -8.97
N LEU A 190 -24.92 -10.53 -8.14
CA LEU A 190 -24.79 -10.76 -6.70
C LEU A 190 -26.14 -10.88 -5.97
N LEU A 191 -27.19 -10.22 -6.50
CA LEU A 191 -28.53 -10.26 -5.95
C LEU A 191 -29.31 -11.47 -6.49
N ASN A 192 -29.34 -11.63 -7.81
CA ASN A 192 -30.21 -12.60 -8.47
C ASN A 192 -29.66 -14.03 -8.41
N ASP A 193 -28.36 -14.19 -8.65
CA ASP A 193 -27.75 -15.52 -8.78
C ASP A 193 -27.20 -15.99 -7.42
N LEU A 194 -26.53 -15.09 -6.71
CA LEU A 194 -25.86 -15.41 -5.44
C LEU A 194 -26.73 -15.14 -4.20
N LYS A 195 -27.91 -14.53 -4.37
CA LYS A 195 -28.90 -14.28 -3.30
C LYS A 195 -28.33 -13.58 -2.06
N ILE A 196 -27.37 -12.69 -2.24
CA ILE A 196 -26.79 -11.93 -1.11
C ILE A 196 -27.72 -10.77 -0.78
N GLU A 197 -28.61 -10.95 0.20
CA GLU A 197 -29.63 -9.95 0.54
C GLU A 197 -29.03 -8.67 1.15
N SER A 198 -27.94 -8.81 1.91
CA SER A 198 -27.26 -7.68 2.56
C SER A 198 -26.66 -6.72 1.54
N LEU A 199 -27.24 -5.51 1.48
CA LEU A 199 -26.75 -4.43 0.62
C LEU A 199 -25.33 -3.98 1.00
N GLY A 200 -24.99 -4.05 2.29
CA GLY A 200 -23.67 -3.70 2.81
C GLY A 200 -22.57 -4.65 2.32
N LEU A 201 -22.83 -5.96 2.38
CA LEU A 201 -21.89 -6.98 1.89
C LEU A 201 -21.69 -6.88 0.38
N ARG A 202 -22.78 -6.69 -0.39
CA ARG A 202 -22.68 -6.50 -1.85
C ARG A 202 -21.84 -5.28 -2.23
N ASN A 203 -22.04 -4.14 -1.55
CA ASN A 203 -21.25 -2.95 -1.82
C ASN A 203 -19.78 -3.12 -1.42
N LYS A 204 -19.49 -3.80 -0.31
CA LYS A 204 -18.13 -4.12 0.12
C LYS A 204 -17.44 -5.04 -0.91
N LEU A 205 -18.13 -6.08 -1.35
CA LEU A 205 -17.61 -7.07 -2.30
C LEU A 205 -17.33 -6.46 -3.68
N VAL A 206 -18.22 -5.61 -4.20
CA VAL A 206 -17.98 -4.88 -5.47
C VAL A 206 -16.78 -3.94 -5.39
N ARG A 207 -16.58 -3.24 -4.26
CA ARG A 207 -15.39 -2.40 -4.07
C ARG A 207 -14.12 -3.23 -4.09
N ARG A 208 -14.10 -4.38 -3.40
CA ARG A 208 -12.93 -5.27 -3.38
C ARG A 208 -12.61 -5.90 -4.74
N ILE A 209 -13.63 -6.24 -5.54
CA ILE A 209 -13.44 -6.68 -6.92
C ILE A 209 -12.88 -5.54 -7.80
N GLN A 210 -13.29 -4.29 -7.56
CA GLN A 210 -12.72 -3.13 -8.25
C GLN A 210 -11.24 -2.89 -7.87
N ASP A 211 -10.88 -3.08 -6.60
CA ASP A 211 -9.48 -3.01 -6.14
C ASP A 211 -8.61 -4.05 -6.87
N LEU A 212 -9.12 -5.28 -7.06
CA LEU A 212 -8.47 -6.34 -7.84
C LEU A 212 -8.29 -5.94 -9.32
N LYS A 213 -9.32 -5.36 -9.95
CA LYS A 213 -9.25 -4.85 -11.33
C LYS A 213 -8.27 -3.70 -11.49
N GLY A 214 -8.18 -2.82 -10.48
CA GLY A 214 -7.28 -1.68 -10.45
C GLY A 214 -5.81 -2.11 -10.43
N SER A 215 -5.49 -3.21 -9.74
CA SER A 215 -4.12 -3.74 -9.67
C SER A 215 -3.65 -4.41 -10.97
N ALA A 216 -4.56 -4.84 -11.85
CA ALA A 216 -4.25 -5.41 -13.17
C ALA A 216 -4.07 -4.33 -14.28
N LYS A 217 -4.31 -3.05 -13.96
CA LYS A 217 -4.19 -1.91 -14.89
C LYS A 217 -3.09 -0.93 -14.50
N ALA A 218 -2.01 -1.42 -13.90
CA ALA A 218 -0.84 -0.64 -13.50
C ALA A 218 0.09 -0.27 -14.68
N GLU A 219 -0.45 0.13 -15.83
CA GLU A 219 0.33 0.79 -16.90
C GLU A 219 -0.22 2.18 -17.30
N LEU A 220 -1.18 2.76 -16.57
CA LEU A 220 -1.63 4.14 -16.83
C LEU A 220 -1.75 5.07 -15.60
N SER A 221 -1.31 4.65 -14.41
CA SER A 221 -1.56 5.39 -13.17
C SER A 221 -0.45 6.41 -12.85
N ASN A 222 -0.46 7.54 -13.55
CA ASN A 222 0.17 8.78 -13.05
C ASN A 222 -0.80 9.96 -13.06
N ILE A 223 -2.11 9.70 -13.19
CA ILE A 223 -3.16 10.72 -13.21
C ILE A 223 -3.57 11.05 -11.77
N PRO A 224 -3.37 12.28 -11.28
CA PRO A 224 -3.89 12.72 -9.98
C PRO A 224 -5.41 12.52 -9.87
N ASN A 225 -5.87 12.06 -8.70
CA ASN A 225 -7.30 11.83 -8.44
C ASN A 225 -8.17 13.08 -8.66
N GLU A 226 -7.62 14.28 -8.47
CA GLU A 226 -8.30 15.56 -8.71
C GLU A 226 -8.71 15.78 -10.18
N PHE A 227 -8.08 15.05 -11.10
CA PHE A 227 -8.34 15.13 -12.54
C PHE A 227 -9.36 14.10 -13.03
N LEU A 228 -9.77 13.17 -12.16
CA LEU A 228 -10.70 12.10 -12.47
C LEU A 228 -12.13 12.50 -12.08
N CYS A 229 -13.09 12.22 -12.96
CA CYS A 229 -14.49 12.43 -12.65
C CYS A 229 -14.96 11.48 -11.54
N PRO A 230 -15.58 11.98 -10.45
CA PRO A 230 -16.07 11.11 -9.38
C PRO A 230 -17.14 10.09 -9.80
N ILE A 231 -17.84 10.34 -10.92
CA ILE A 231 -18.91 9.47 -11.43
C ILE A 231 -18.33 8.37 -12.31
N THR A 232 -17.54 8.72 -13.32
CA THR A 232 -17.03 7.79 -14.33
C THR A 232 -15.64 7.27 -14.05
N TRP A 233 -14.89 7.91 -13.15
CA TRP A 233 -13.48 7.65 -12.88
C TRP A 233 -12.56 7.80 -14.10
N GLU A 234 -13.00 8.60 -15.07
CA GLU A 234 -12.24 8.94 -16.28
C GLU A 234 -11.68 10.37 -16.17
N LEU A 235 -10.61 10.66 -16.93
CA LEU A 235 -10.04 12.00 -16.99
C LEU A 235 -11.10 13.01 -17.46
N MET A 236 -11.29 14.09 -16.70
CA MET A 236 -12.24 15.13 -17.07
C MET A 236 -11.77 15.87 -18.32
N THR A 237 -12.67 16.06 -19.28
CA THR A 237 -12.42 16.84 -20.52
C THR A 237 -13.09 18.22 -20.46
N ASP A 238 -14.25 18.31 -19.81
CA ASP A 238 -14.95 19.56 -19.55
C ASP A 238 -15.45 19.61 -18.10
N PRO A 239 -14.57 19.97 -17.15
CA PRO A 239 -14.91 19.97 -15.74
C PRO A 239 -15.89 21.09 -15.39
N VAL A 240 -16.92 20.75 -14.62
CA VAL A 240 -17.95 21.66 -14.10
C VAL A 240 -18.14 21.46 -12.60
N ILE A 241 -18.44 22.53 -11.87
CA ILE A 241 -18.75 22.51 -10.44
C ILE A 241 -20.27 22.52 -10.28
N ALA A 242 -20.79 21.56 -9.51
CA ALA A 242 -22.19 21.53 -9.11
C ALA A 242 -22.41 22.30 -7.79
N SER A 243 -23.66 22.46 -7.37
CA SER A 243 -24.02 23.25 -6.17
C SER A 243 -23.42 22.71 -4.86
N ASP A 244 -22.97 21.46 -4.87
CA ASP A 244 -22.31 20.80 -3.75
C ASP A 244 -20.82 21.16 -3.61
N GLY A 245 -20.27 21.94 -4.54
CA GLY A 245 -18.87 22.36 -4.56
C GLY A 245 -17.91 21.35 -5.17
N TYR A 246 -18.39 20.20 -5.66
CA TYR A 246 -17.54 19.19 -6.30
C TYR A 246 -17.46 19.39 -7.81
N SER A 247 -16.32 18.99 -8.37
CA SER A 247 -16.10 19.01 -9.82
C SER A 247 -16.44 17.68 -10.46
N TYR A 248 -17.15 17.74 -11.58
CA TYR A 248 -17.60 16.60 -12.38
C TYR A 248 -17.31 16.83 -13.86
N GLU A 249 -17.30 15.75 -14.64
CA GLU A 249 -17.39 15.87 -16.09
C GLU A 249 -18.80 16.32 -16.47
N ARG A 250 -18.91 17.35 -17.32
CA ARG A 250 -20.20 17.93 -17.74
C ARG A 250 -21.23 16.88 -18.16
N LYS A 251 -20.85 16.01 -19.10
CA LYS A 251 -21.76 14.98 -19.64
C LYS A 251 -22.22 14.01 -18.55
N ALA A 252 -21.31 13.62 -17.64
CA ALA A 252 -21.61 12.66 -16.59
C ALA A 252 -22.60 13.21 -15.56
N ILE A 253 -22.45 14.49 -15.15
CA ILE A 253 -23.37 15.11 -14.20
C ILE A 253 -24.72 15.47 -14.86
N GLU A 254 -24.73 15.87 -16.13
CA GLU A 254 -25.96 16.10 -16.89
C GLU A 254 -26.77 14.80 -17.06
N ASP A 255 -26.10 13.68 -17.35
CA ASP A 255 -26.72 12.35 -17.40
C ASP A 255 -27.21 11.88 -16.03
N TRP A 256 -26.50 12.22 -14.96
CA TRP A 256 -26.93 11.91 -13.59
C TRP A 256 -28.22 12.66 -13.22
N ILE A 257 -28.28 13.95 -13.54
CA ILE A 257 -29.45 14.81 -13.27
C ILE A 257 -30.65 14.38 -14.13
N SER A 258 -30.43 14.03 -15.40
CA SER A 258 -31.49 13.64 -16.34
C SER A 258 -32.17 12.31 -15.94
N ARG A 259 -31.45 11.39 -15.29
CA ARG A 259 -31.96 10.12 -14.76
C ARG A 259 -32.75 10.26 -13.44
N LYS A 260 -33.29 11.45 -13.14
CA LYS A 260 -34.13 11.79 -11.96
C LYS A 260 -33.44 11.74 -10.59
N LYS A 261 -32.11 11.73 -10.53
CA LYS A 261 -31.37 11.86 -9.26
C LYS A 261 -30.97 13.32 -9.04
N ARG A 262 -31.82 14.10 -8.37
CA ARG A 262 -31.53 15.50 -7.98
C ARG A 262 -30.64 15.58 -6.73
N THR A 263 -29.71 14.63 -6.61
CA THR A 263 -28.82 14.48 -5.46
C THR A 263 -27.38 14.55 -5.94
N SER A 264 -26.49 15.06 -5.09
CA SER A 264 -25.06 15.04 -5.28
C SER A 264 -24.60 13.59 -5.47
N PRO A 265 -23.86 13.29 -6.57
CA PRO A 265 -23.22 11.99 -6.73
C PRO A 265 -22.23 11.65 -5.62
N MET A 266 -21.70 12.67 -4.92
CA MET A 266 -20.67 12.49 -3.89
C MET A 266 -21.26 12.34 -2.49
N THR A 267 -22.24 13.17 -2.14
CA THR A 267 -22.78 13.25 -0.77
C THR A 267 -24.17 12.63 -0.62
N ASN A 268 -24.82 12.26 -1.73
CA ASN A 268 -26.23 11.85 -1.80
C ASN A 268 -27.23 12.90 -1.25
N LEU A 269 -26.77 14.13 -0.95
CA LEU A 269 -27.62 15.23 -0.51
C LEU A 269 -28.32 15.89 -1.71
N PRO A 270 -29.52 16.48 -1.57
CA PRO A 270 -30.16 17.22 -2.64
C PRO A 270 -29.29 18.35 -3.16
N LEU A 271 -29.18 18.50 -4.49
CA LEU A 271 -28.50 19.65 -5.08
C LEU A 271 -29.40 20.89 -4.91
N GLU A 272 -28.90 21.92 -4.23
CA GLU A 272 -29.63 23.18 -4.00
C GLU A 272 -30.05 23.86 -5.30
N ASN A 273 -29.20 23.77 -6.33
CA ASN A 273 -29.52 24.19 -7.68
C ASN A 273 -28.89 23.25 -8.73
N LEU A 274 -29.45 23.23 -9.93
CA LEU A 274 -28.94 22.43 -11.05
C LEU A 274 -28.00 23.23 -11.96
N LEU A 275 -27.50 24.37 -11.49
CA LEU A 275 -26.62 25.22 -12.27
C LEU A 275 -25.20 24.66 -12.21
N LEU A 276 -24.68 24.28 -13.37
CA LEU A 276 -23.31 23.78 -13.51
C LEU A 276 -22.39 24.93 -13.89
N THR A 277 -21.47 25.29 -13.00
CA THR A 277 -20.50 26.36 -13.24
C THR A 277 -19.22 25.80 -13.86
N PRO A 278 -18.75 26.30 -15.01
CA PRO A 278 -17.52 25.76 -15.63
C PRO A 278 -16.28 25.93 -14.75
N ASN A 279 -15.55 24.85 -14.48
CA ASN A 279 -14.31 24.89 -13.68
C ASN A 279 -13.10 25.20 -14.57
N ARG A 280 -12.93 26.49 -14.93
CA ARG A 280 -11.82 26.92 -15.80
C ARG A 280 -10.45 26.67 -15.19
N THR A 281 -10.33 26.77 -13.86
CA THR A 281 -9.07 26.54 -13.13
C THR A 281 -8.61 25.09 -13.25
N LEU A 282 -9.53 24.13 -13.01
CA LEU A 282 -9.22 22.71 -13.16
C LEU A 282 -8.91 22.34 -14.61
N LYS A 283 -9.66 22.91 -15.57
CA LYS A 283 -9.39 22.72 -17.00
C LYS A 283 -7.99 23.18 -17.42
N MET A 284 -7.53 24.31 -16.89
CA MET A 284 -6.16 24.79 -17.13
C MET A 284 -5.10 23.88 -16.49
N ALA A 285 -5.36 23.36 -15.29
CA ALA A 285 -4.45 22.44 -14.61
C ALA A 285 -4.31 21.10 -15.36
N LEU A 286 -5.44 20.55 -15.83
CA LEU A 286 -5.51 19.36 -16.70
C LEU A 286 -4.66 19.52 -17.95
N ASN A 287 -4.84 20.62 -18.69
CA ASN A 287 -4.09 20.89 -19.92
C ASN A 287 -2.58 20.98 -19.66
N ARG A 288 -2.17 21.70 -18.61
CA ARG A 288 -0.74 21.79 -18.22
C ARG A 288 -0.16 20.44 -17.81
N TRP A 289 -0.94 19.60 -17.15
CA TRP A 289 -0.52 18.25 -16.78
C TRP A 289 -0.36 17.37 -18.02
N LEU A 290 -1.31 17.40 -18.95
CA LEU A 290 -1.27 16.66 -20.20
C LEU A 290 -0.05 17.06 -21.05
N GLU A 291 0.23 18.36 -21.16
CA GLU A 291 1.42 18.89 -21.86
C GLU A 291 2.73 18.38 -21.24
N ARG A 292 2.80 18.23 -19.92
CA ARG A 292 3.98 17.70 -19.22
C ARG A 292 4.17 16.20 -19.47
N GLN A 293 3.10 15.42 -19.58
CA GLN A 293 3.19 14.00 -19.91
C GLN A 293 3.69 13.82 -21.35
N ASN A 294 3.11 14.55 -22.30
CA ASN A 294 3.53 14.50 -23.71
C ASN A 294 5.01 14.89 -23.88
N HIS A 295 5.52 15.86 -23.11
CA HIS A 295 6.94 16.22 -23.12
C HIS A 295 7.86 15.15 -22.50
N ARG A 296 7.39 14.41 -21.49
CA ARG A 296 8.14 13.31 -20.88
C ARG A 296 8.26 12.11 -21.83
N GLU A 297 7.16 11.76 -22.49
CA GLU A 297 7.12 10.70 -23.50
C GLU A 297 7.99 11.04 -24.71
N ALA A 298 7.95 12.28 -25.20
CA ALA A 298 8.82 12.75 -26.29
C ALA A 298 10.31 12.68 -25.93
N LYS A 299 10.69 13.02 -24.69
CA LYS A 299 12.07 12.90 -24.20
C LYS A 299 12.53 11.45 -24.09
N GLN A 300 11.67 10.55 -23.63
CA GLN A 300 11.98 9.12 -23.54
C GLN A 300 12.22 8.50 -24.92
N MET A 301 11.47 8.91 -25.95
CA MET A 301 11.70 8.45 -27.33
C MET A 301 13.02 8.95 -27.94
N THR A 302 13.52 10.13 -27.57
CA THR A 302 14.83 10.63 -28.04
C THR A 302 16.04 9.99 -27.37
N LEU A 303 15.87 9.35 -26.21
CA LEU A 303 16.93 8.64 -25.48
C LEU A 303 17.12 7.18 -25.93
N HIS A 304 16.24 6.67 -26.81
CA HIS A 304 16.28 5.32 -27.37
C HIS A 304 16.63 5.28 -28.87
N ARG A 305 17.30 6.33 -29.37
CA ARG A 305 17.89 6.39 -30.72
C ARG A 305 19.38 6.65 -30.63
#